data_AF-A0A3P7M2F2-F1
#
_entry.id   AF-A0A3P7M2F2-F1
#
_cell.length_a   1.000
_cell.length_b   1.000
_cell.length_c   1.000
_cell.angle_alpha   90.00
_cell.angle_beta   90.00
_cell.angle_gamma   90.00
#
_symmetry.space_group_name_H-M   'P 1'
#
loop_
_entity.id
_entity.type
_entity.pdbx_description
1 polymer ?
#
loop_
_entity_poly.entity_id
_entity_poly.type
_entity_poly.pdbx_seq_one_letter_code
_entity_poly.pdbx_strand_id
1 'polypeptide(L)'
;KAQPLVTATTSAPTEFALQSTGSRPEVAAAPTTSTADEQCNTMHVMPISDEEIERPPRHKLPSEDDAVVNILHYEFKDRVGPPFKCHTLNLWVDGFCGSGDPTRYSLGSLGNSSRQPGVIPVRGQIG
;
A
#
# COMPACT_ATOMS: atom_id res chain seq x y z
N LYS A 1 0.93 46.97 33.99
CA LYS A 1 1.56 46.08 32.99
C LYS A 1 2.02 44.83 33.75
N ALA A 2 1.24 43.75 33.68
CA ALA A 2 1.50 42.50 34.40
C ALA A 2 1.30 41.34 33.42
N GLN A 3 2.28 40.44 33.32
CA GLN A 3 2.21 39.20 32.55
C GLN A 3 2.24 38.02 33.53
N PRO A 4 1.48 36.93 33.28
CA PRO A 4 1.62 35.72 34.08
C PRO A 4 2.73 34.82 33.55
N LEU A 5 3.44 34.25 34.51
CA LEU A 5 4.45 33.20 34.42
C LEU A 5 3.83 31.90 33.88
N VAL A 6 4.44 31.27 32.88
CA VAL A 6 4.10 29.90 32.47
C VAL A 6 5.37 29.06 32.47
N THR A 7 5.43 28.12 33.40
CA THR A 7 6.53 27.19 33.63
C THR A 7 6.40 26.02 32.65
N ALA A 8 7.46 25.71 31.89
CA ALA A 8 7.50 24.53 31.04
C ALA A 8 8.03 23.32 31.85
N THR A 9 7.24 22.27 31.96
CA THR A 9 7.64 21.00 32.57
C THR A 9 8.00 20.00 31.46
N THR A 10 9.25 19.54 31.49
CA THR A 10 9.82 18.48 30.65
C THR A 10 9.43 17.10 31.19
N SER A 11 9.02 16.16 30.33
CA SER A 11 9.07 14.72 30.64
C SER A 11 9.39 13.89 29.40
N ALA A 12 10.35 12.98 29.58
CA ALA A 12 11.09 12.15 28.62
C ALA A 12 10.28 10.96 28.05
N PRO A 13 10.79 10.25 27.01
CA PRO A 13 10.06 9.18 26.31
C PRO A 13 10.15 7.83 27.03
N THR A 14 9.13 6.99 26.86
CA THR A 14 9.12 5.59 27.34
C THR A 14 9.39 4.63 26.18
N GLU A 15 10.55 3.97 26.24
CA GLU A 15 10.89 2.77 25.46
C GLU A 15 10.00 1.59 25.87
N PHE A 16 9.55 0.80 24.90
CA PHE A 16 9.06 -0.55 25.15
C PHE A 16 9.79 -1.53 24.21
N ALA A 17 10.74 -2.26 24.79
CA ALA A 17 11.42 -3.38 24.18
C ALA A 17 10.69 -4.67 24.55
N LEU A 18 10.39 -5.53 23.59
CA LEU A 18 10.19 -6.97 23.81
C LEU A 18 10.85 -7.74 22.67
N GLN A 19 11.99 -8.35 22.99
CA GLN A 19 12.64 -9.42 22.25
C GLN A 19 11.83 -10.72 22.43
N SER A 20 11.78 -11.57 21.40
CA SER A 20 11.95 -13.01 21.63
C SER A 20 12.30 -13.76 20.34
N THR A 21 13.54 -14.20 20.28
CA THR A 21 14.08 -15.20 19.35
C THR A 21 13.64 -16.59 19.79
N GLY A 22 13.16 -17.43 18.87
CA GLY A 22 12.80 -18.82 19.16
C GLY A 22 13.09 -19.75 17.99
N SER A 23 14.10 -20.58 18.16
CA SER A 23 14.75 -21.52 17.24
C SER A 23 13.96 -22.81 16.93
N ARG A 24 14.20 -23.36 15.72
CA ARG A 24 13.82 -24.70 15.22
C ARG A 24 14.29 -25.82 16.19
N PRO A 25 13.64 -27.00 16.19
CA PRO A 25 14.22 -28.08 15.39
C PRO A 25 13.20 -28.96 14.65
N GLU A 26 13.76 -29.59 13.64
CA GLU A 26 13.25 -30.59 12.71
C GLU A 26 13.03 -31.94 13.42
N VAL A 27 11.91 -32.61 13.13
CA VAL A 27 11.72 -34.03 13.49
C VAL A 27 11.26 -34.76 12.25
N ALA A 28 12.18 -35.50 11.66
CA ALA A 28 11.93 -36.53 10.68
C ALA A 28 11.22 -37.73 11.35
N ALA A 29 10.15 -38.22 10.73
CA ALA A 29 9.55 -39.52 11.07
C ALA A 29 8.84 -40.11 9.83
N ALA A 30 9.53 -41.02 9.14
CA ALA A 30 8.92 -42.21 8.50
C ALA A 30 9.05 -43.37 9.52
N PRO A 31 8.35 -44.53 9.47
CA PRO A 31 7.69 -45.24 8.34
C PRO A 31 6.23 -45.67 8.73
N THR A 32 5.39 -46.39 7.98
CA THR A 32 5.48 -47.79 7.53
C THR A 32 4.40 -48.11 6.49
N THR A 33 4.75 -49.03 5.59
CA THR A 33 3.92 -49.68 4.57
C THR A 33 2.74 -50.45 5.17
N SER A 34 1.53 -50.14 4.70
CA SER A 34 0.37 -51.03 4.87
C SER A 34 0.17 -51.82 3.57
N THR A 35 0.32 -53.14 3.69
CA THR A 35 -0.01 -54.15 2.68
C THR A 35 -1.46 -54.60 2.84
N ALA A 36 -2.18 -54.68 1.72
CA ALA A 36 -3.53 -55.24 1.44
C ALA A 36 -4.29 -54.18 0.59
N ASP A 37 -4.83 -54.42 -0.61
CA ASP A 37 -5.46 -55.61 -1.16
C ASP A 37 -5.43 -55.60 -2.71
N GLU A 38 -5.75 -56.76 -3.26
CA GLU A 38 -5.88 -57.11 -4.67
C GLU A 38 -6.57 -56.07 -5.57
N GLN A 39 -5.91 -55.84 -6.72
CA GLN A 39 -6.48 -55.56 -8.04
C GLN A 39 -7.73 -54.66 -8.11
N CYS A 40 -7.47 -53.38 -8.34
CA CYS A 40 -8.02 -52.76 -9.53
C CYS A 40 -6.91 -51.94 -10.17
N ASN A 41 -6.20 -52.51 -11.15
CA ASN A 41 -5.31 -51.75 -12.02
C ASN A 41 -6.16 -50.86 -12.94
N THR A 42 -6.90 -49.92 -12.38
CA THR A 42 -7.46 -48.82 -13.15
C THR A 42 -6.29 -47.90 -13.46
N MET A 43 -5.63 -48.13 -14.60
CA MET A 43 -4.70 -47.14 -15.11
C MET A 43 -5.51 -45.91 -15.51
N HIS A 44 -5.50 -44.88 -14.66
CA HIS A 44 -6.04 -43.57 -14.99
C HIS A 44 -5.13 -42.93 -16.04
N VAL A 45 -5.40 -43.22 -17.31
CA VAL A 45 -4.76 -42.54 -18.44
C VAL A 45 -5.32 -41.13 -18.50
N MET A 46 -4.55 -40.15 -18.05
CA MET A 46 -4.82 -38.75 -18.39
C MET A 46 -4.70 -38.60 -19.90
N PRO A 47 -5.72 -38.09 -20.61
CA PRO A 47 -5.58 -37.75 -22.01
C PRO A 47 -4.39 -36.79 -22.16
N ILE A 48 -3.38 -37.22 -22.92
CA ILE A 48 -2.33 -36.34 -23.40
C ILE A 48 -2.94 -35.54 -24.56
N SER A 49 -3.51 -34.38 -24.24
CA SER A 49 -3.80 -33.35 -25.24
C SER A 49 -2.50 -32.60 -25.53
N ASP A 50 -2.00 -32.71 -26.76
CA ASP A 50 -0.87 -31.92 -27.30
C ASP A 50 -1.24 -30.44 -27.54
N GLU A 51 -2.36 -29.98 -26.98
CA GLU A 51 -2.75 -28.58 -26.99
C GLU A 51 -1.82 -27.82 -26.06
N GLU A 52 -0.88 -27.10 -26.67
CA GLU A 52 -0.04 -26.13 -25.98
C GLU A 52 -0.97 -25.17 -25.24
N ILE A 53 -1.01 -25.28 -23.91
CA ILE A 53 -1.78 -24.36 -23.07
C ILE A 53 -1.14 -22.98 -23.25
N GLU A 54 -1.76 -22.16 -24.10
CA GLU A 54 -1.37 -20.77 -24.27
C GLU A 54 -1.45 -20.10 -22.91
N ARG A 55 -0.29 -19.81 -22.32
CA ARG A 55 -0.24 -19.07 -21.06
C ARG A 55 -0.80 -17.68 -21.35
N PRO A 56 -1.74 -17.17 -20.51
CA PRO A 56 -2.20 -15.80 -20.64
C PRO A 56 -1.00 -14.86 -20.76
N PRO A 57 -1.09 -13.81 -21.61
CA PRO A 57 -0.02 -12.84 -21.73
C PRO A 57 0.43 -12.39 -20.34
N ARG A 58 1.72 -12.52 -20.05
CA ARG A 58 2.29 -11.99 -18.80
C ARG A 58 1.98 -10.50 -18.78
N HIS A 59 1.08 -10.09 -17.90
CA HIS A 59 0.70 -8.70 -17.73
C HIS A 59 1.99 -7.89 -17.56
N LYS A 60 2.27 -6.96 -18.49
CA LYS A 60 3.38 -6.03 -18.31
C LYS A 60 3.07 -5.21 -17.05
N LEU A 61 4.08 -4.97 -16.22
CA LEU A 61 3.98 -3.98 -15.15
C LEU A 61 3.59 -2.65 -15.82
N PRO A 62 2.58 -1.93 -15.30
CA PRO A 62 2.16 -0.66 -15.87
C PRO A 62 3.38 0.27 -15.96
N SER A 63 3.63 0.81 -17.15
CA SER A 63 4.65 1.84 -17.32
C SER A 63 4.15 3.16 -16.74
N GLU A 64 5.04 4.12 -16.48
CA GLU A 64 4.67 5.47 -16.00
C GLU A 64 3.69 6.23 -16.93
N ASP A 65 3.52 5.76 -18.17
CA ASP A 65 2.56 6.29 -19.17
C ASP A 65 1.24 5.51 -19.23
N ASP A 66 1.08 4.46 -18.42
CA ASP A 66 -0.14 3.65 -18.35
C ASP A 66 -1.14 4.21 -17.32
N ALA A 67 -0.89 5.42 -16.82
CA ALA A 67 -1.77 6.08 -15.87
C ALA A 67 -3.13 6.37 -16.52
N VAL A 68 -4.17 5.71 -16.02
CA VAL A 68 -5.56 5.89 -16.49
C VAL A 68 -6.17 7.20 -15.97
N VAL A 69 -5.62 7.78 -14.89
CA VAL A 69 -6.03 9.08 -14.35
C VAL A 69 -4.81 9.95 -14.09
N ASN A 70 -4.90 11.22 -14.48
CA ASN A 70 -3.91 12.25 -14.19
C ASN A 70 -4.60 13.48 -13.58
N ILE A 71 -4.31 13.76 -12.31
CA ILE A 71 -4.94 14.82 -11.52
C ILE A 71 -3.97 15.98 -11.33
N LEU A 72 -4.44 17.20 -11.62
CA LEU A 72 -3.71 18.43 -11.39
C LEU A 72 -4.40 19.23 -10.28
N HIS A 73 -3.67 19.55 -9.21
CA HIS A 73 -4.18 20.39 -8.14
C HIS A 73 -3.78 21.86 -8.34
N TYR A 74 -4.73 22.75 -8.13
CA TYR A 74 -4.54 24.20 -8.22
C TYR A 74 -5.07 24.89 -6.97
N GLU A 75 -4.36 25.92 -6.53
CA GLU A 75 -4.83 26.90 -5.56
C GLU A 75 -4.96 28.23 -6.28
N PHE A 76 -6.20 28.66 -6.53
CA PHE A 76 -6.51 29.76 -7.45
C PHE A 76 -5.88 29.54 -8.84
N LYS A 77 -4.88 30.35 -9.20
CA LYS A 77 -4.18 30.29 -10.49
C LYS A 77 -2.90 29.47 -10.43
N ASP A 78 -2.44 29.12 -9.23
CA ASP A 78 -1.14 28.49 -9.03
C ASP A 78 -1.32 26.97 -9.02
N ARG A 79 -0.55 26.28 -9.86
CA ARG A 79 -0.47 24.81 -9.84
C ARG A 79 0.37 24.39 -8.63
N VAL A 80 -0.16 23.50 -7.80
CA VAL A 80 0.46 23.11 -6.53
C VAL A 80 0.84 21.64 -6.57
N GLY A 81 2.15 21.37 -6.49
CA GLY A 81 2.71 20.03 -6.51
C GLY A 81 2.80 19.40 -7.91
N PRO A 82 3.36 18.18 -7.99
CA PRO A 82 3.40 17.39 -9.22
C PRO A 82 2.00 16.89 -9.62
N PRO A 83 1.79 16.47 -10.89
CA PRO A 83 0.59 15.73 -11.26
C PRO A 83 0.52 14.44 -10.45
N PHE A 84 -0.67 14.09 -9.96
CA PHE A 84 -0.91 12.77 -9.39
C PHE A 84 -1.37 11.82 -10.49
N LYS A 85 -0.57 10.78 -10.74
CA LYS A 85 -0.87 9.73 -11.69
C LYS A 85 -1.39 8.49 -10.96
N CYS A 86 -2.50 7.93 -11.44
CA CYS A 86 -3.09 6.73 -10.87
C CYS A 86 -3.42 5.71 -11.95
N HIS A 87 -3.20 4.44 -11.65
CA HIS A 87 -3.44 3.30 -12.54
C HIS A 87 -4.78 2.59 -12.24
N THR A 88 -5.61 3.18 -11.37
CA THR A 88 -6.94 2.67 -11.01
C THR A 88 -7.97 3.79 -11.04
N LEU A 89 -9.24 3.43 -11.21
CA LEU A 89 -10.38 4.34 -11.11
C LEU A 89 -10.93 4.47 -9.69
N ASN A 90 -10.54 3.58 -8.78
CA ASN A 90 -10.89 3.67 -7.37
C ASN A 90 -9.77 4.36 -6.61
N LEU A 91 -9.90 5.67 -6.42
CA LEU A 91 -8.91 6.52 -5.77
C LEU A 91 -9.56 7.52 -4.83
N TRP A 92 -8.78 8.02 -3.88
CA TRP A 92 -9.19 9.04 -2.92
C TRP A 92 -8.42 10.33 -3.18
N VAL A 93 -9.12 11.47 -3.10
CA VAL A 93 -8.49 12.80 -3.08
C VAL A 93 -9.01 13.50 -1.84
N ASP A 94 -8.12 13.82 -0.88
CA ASP A 94 -8.51 14.36 0.41
C ASP A 94 -7.61 15.48 0.92
N GLY A 95 -8.05 16.15 1.98
CA GLY A 95 -7.31 17.23 2.64
C GLY A 95 -6.26 16.76 3.65
N PHE A 96 -6.13 15.45 3.88
CA PHE A 96 -5.25 14.91 4.92
C PHE A 96 -3.78 14.91 4.49
N CYS A 97 -2.89 14.70 5.46
CA CYS A 97 -1.47 14.49 5.22
C CYS A 97 -1.19 12.99 5.11
N GLY A 98 -0.78 12.54 3.94
CA GLY A 98 -0.41 11.15 3.65
C GLY A 98 0.67 11.08 2.58
N SER A 99 1.35 9.94 2.49
CA SER A 99 2.34 9.64 1.44
C SER A 99 2.41 8.14 1.17
N GLY A 100 2.84 7.76 -0.04
CA GLY A 100 3.17 6.38 -0.39
C GLY A 100 2.01 5.50 -0.86
N ASP A 101 0.75 5.93 -0.71
CA ASP A 101 -0.40 5.22 -1.28
C ASP A 101 -0.65 5.68 -2.73
N PRO A 102 -0.45 4.80 -3.74
CA PRO A 102 -0.64 5.14 -5.15
C PRO A 102 -2.11 5.37 -5.54
N THR A 103 -3.04 5.08 -4.64
CA THR A 103 -4.49 5.27 -4.83
C THR A 103 -5.04 6.45 -4.04
N ARG A 104 -4.20 7.20 -3.32
CA ARG A 104 -4.62 8.30 -2.46
C ARG A 104 -3.80 9.56 -2.71
N TYR A 105 -4.45 10.57 -3.27
CA TYR A 105 -3.88 11.88 -3.46
C TYR A 105 -4.19 12.79 -2.27
N SER A 106 -3.27 12.78 -1.29
CA SER A 106 -3.37 13.59 -0.08
C SER A 106 -2.90 15.02 -0.32
N LEU A 107 -3.86 15.94 -0.51
CA LEU A 107 -3.59 17.34 -0.80
C LEU A 107 -2.91 18.03 0.39
N GLY A 108 -3.20 17.60 1.63
CA GLY A 108 -2.69 18.17 2.88
C GLY A 108 -1.17 18.30 2.94
N SER A 109 -0.46 17.32 2.35
CA SER A 109 1.00 17.27 2.29
C SER A 109 1.62 18.24 1.28
N LEU A 110 0.83 18.86 0.39
CA LEU A 110 1.36 19.72 -0.67
C LEU A 110 1.72 21.11 -0.13
N GLY A 111 3.00 21.46 -0.27
CA GLY A 111 3.50 22.81 0.01
C GLY A 111 3.22 23.79 -1.13
N ASN A 112 2.84 25.01 -0.76
CA ASN A 112 2.76 26.15 -1.67
C ASN A 112 3.22 27.41 -0.92
N SER A 113 4.39 27.96 -1.27
CA SER A 113 4.95 29.15 -0.63
C SER A 113 4.16 30.43 -0.92
N SER A 114 3.42 30.44 -2.04
CA SER A 114 2.57 31.56 -2.46
C SER A 114 1.12 31.41 -2.00
N ARG A 115 0.84 30.45 -1.11
CA ARG A 115 -0.53 30.14 -0.65
C ARG A 115 -1.17 31.38 -0.06
N GLN A 116 -2.31 31.75 -0.62
CA GLN A 116 -3.08 32.89 -0.12
C GLN A 116 -3.75 32.52 1.20
N PRO A 117 -3.82 33.42 2.20
CA PRO A 117 -4.43 33.14 3.50
C PRO A 117 -5.86 32.61 3.41
N GLY A 118 -6.63 33.04 2.42
CA GLY A 118 -8.01 32.57 2.18
C GLY A 118 -8.11 31.09 1.77
N VAL A 119 -7.03 30.48 1.27
CA VAL A 119 -7.01 29.05 0.90
C VAL A 119 -6.94 28.15 2.14
N ILE A 120 -6.27 28.60 3.20
CA ILE A 120 -6.02 27.82 4.41
C ILE A 120 -7.32 27.28 5.04
N PRO A 121 -8.35 28.10 5.32
CA PRO A 121 -9.58 27.60 5.91
C PRO A 121 -10.34 26.65 4.97
N VAL A 122 -10.29 26.87 3.64
CA VAL A 122 -10.95 26.00 2.66
C VAL A 122 -10.30 24.62 2.63
N ARG A 123 -8.97 24.54 2.72
CA ARG A 123 -8.26 23.26 2.79
C ARG A 123 -8.64 22.43 4.01
N GLY A 124 -8.96 23.09 5.12
CA GLY A 124 -9.44 22.45 6.35
C GLY A 124 -10.84 21.82 6.24
N GLN A 125 -11.54 21.97 5.11
CA GLN A 125 -12.87 21.41 4.89
C GLN A 125 -12.90 20.22 3.90
N ILE A 126 -11.77 19.90 3.27
CA ILE A 126 -11.72 18.89 2.19
C ILE A 126 -11.75 17.46 2.74
N GLY A 127 -11.19 17.23 3.93
CA GLY A 127 -11.12 15.94 4.61
C GLY A 127 -11.71 16.03 6.00
#